data_AF-A0A2X3CKM5-F1
#
_entry.id   AF-A0A2X3CKM5-F1
#
_cell.length_a   1.000
_cell.length_b   1.000
_cell.length_c   1.000
_cell.angle_alpha   90.00
_cell.angle_beta   90.00
_cell.angle_gamma   90.00
#
_symmetry.space_group_name_H-M   'P 1'
#
loop_
_entity.id
_entity.type
_entity.pdbx_description
1 polymer ?
#
loop_
_entity_poly.entity_id
_entity_poly.type
_entity_poly.pdbx_seq_one_letter_code
_entity_poly.pdbx_strand_id
1 'polypeptide(L)'
;MNIKIDALNYYGATKKYHLHFPALREDIEADVVIIGGGFSGINTALELAEQGITNVVVLEARHLGYGGTGRNGGQVMAGIGHDIEAVKKHVGKEGLETLFKIANLGAGIIRERIRKYNIDADFVPGYGYLAYNQRQLKTLRQWEKEFKAATRMKRSNCIPEKRCSRWWAPRSTAAR
;
A
#
# COMPACT_ATOMS: atom_id res chain seq x y z
N MET A 1 16.51 17.60 20.39
CA MET A 1 16.14 17.77 18.97
C MET A 1 14.67 17.41 18.81
N ASN A 2 13.81 18.41 18.69
CA ASN A 2 12.36 18.22 18.54
C ASN A 2 12.04 17.97 17.06
N ILE A 3 11.61 16.76 16.70
CA ILE A 3 10.82 16.61 15.47
C ILE A 3 9.52 17.38 15.74
N LYS A 4 9.40 18.61 15.21
CA LYS A 4 8.10 19.28 15.15
C LYS A 4 7.22 18.42 14.25
N ILE A 5 6.30 17.67 14.84
CA ILE A 5 5.28 16.94 14.09
C ILE A 5 4.33 17.99 13.51
N ASP A 6 4.52 18.32 12.22
CA ASP A 6 3.77 19.38 11.54
C ASP A 6 2.27 19.09 11.39
N ALA A 7 1.83 17.84 11.63
CA ALA A 7 0.45 17.44 11.92
C ALA A 7 0.44 16.03 12.54
N LEU A 8 -0.24 15.85 13.68
CA LEU A 8 -0.38 14.53 14.31
C LEU A 8 -1.20 13.62 13.37
N ASN A 9 -0.59 12.57 12.83
CA ASN A 9 -1.29 11.55 12.05
C ASN A 9 -1.01 10.16 12.63
N TYR A 10 -1.85 9.18 12.30
CA TYR A 10 -1.76 7.82 12.84
C TYR A 10 -0.35 7.25 12.68
N TYR A 11 0.23 7.24 11.48
CA TYR A 11 1.56 6.65 11.24
C TYR A 11 2.68 7.41 11.95
N GLY A 12 2.59 8.73 12.06
CA GLY A 12 3.55 9.52 12.81
C GLY A 12 3.54 9.18 14.31
N ALA A 13 2.36 8.89 14.85
CA ALA A 13 2.17 8.53 16.26
C ALA A 13 2.49 7.06 16.56
N THR A 14 2.30 6.15 15.60
CA THR A 14 2.49 4.70 15.77
C THR A 14 3.74 4.15 15.09
N LYS A 15 4.63 5.02 14.57
CA LYS A 15 5.87 4.56 13.92
C LYS A 15 6.72 3.74 14.88
N LYS A 16 7.28 2.65 14.37
CA LYS A 16 8.14 1.74 15.13
C LYS A 16 9.62 2.07 15.01
N TYR A 17 9.99 2.81 13.96
CA TYR A 17 11.36 3.18 13.64
C TYR A 17 11.52 4.69 13.76
N HIS A 18 12.51 5.11 14.55
CA HIS A 18 12.93 6.51 14.68
C HIS A 18 14.13 6.76 13.78
N LEU A 19 13.85 6.96 12.49
CA LEU A 19 14.88 7.24 11.50
C LEU A 19 15.29 8.71 11.55
N HIS A 20 16.59 8.94 11.60
CA HIS A 20 17.21 10.26 11.54
C HIS A 20 18.37 10.23 10.57
N PHE A 21 18.43 11.22 9.69
CA PHE A 21 19.48 11.37 8.70
C PHE A 21 20.09 12.77 8.82
N PRO A 22 21.40 12.93 8.60
CA PRO A 22 22.04 14.23 8.64
C PRO A 22 21.48 15.12 7.53
N ALA A 23 21.37 16.42 7.80
CA ALA A 23 21.12 17.40 6.75
C ALA A 23 22.35 17.47 5.84
N LEU A 24 22.14 17.54 4.53
CA LEU A 24 23.21 17.81 3.57
C LEU A 24 23.74 19.24 3.81
N ARG A 25 25.03 19.35 4.09
CA ARG A 25 25.70 20.65 4.39
C ARG A 25 26.79 21.01 3.40
N GLU A 26 27.23 20.03 2.63
CA GLU A 26 28.31 20.12 1.67
C GLU A 26 27.89 19.38 0.40
N ASP A 27 28.63 19.63 -0.68
CA ASP A 27 28.41 18.91 -1.92
C ASP A 27 28.93 17.47 -1.77
N ILE A 28 28.14 16.51 -2.24
CA ILE A 28 28.52 15.10 -2.27
C ILE A 28 28.39 14.56 -3.69
N GLU A 29 29.32 13.68 -4.07
CA GLU A 29 29.26 12.97 -5.33
C GLU A 29 28.47 11.67 -5.16
N ALA A 30 27.60 11.37 -6.13
CA ALA A 30 26.80 10.15 -6.17
C ALA A 30 26.58 9.71 -7.61
N ASP A 31 26.45 8.41 -7.85
CA ASP A 31 26.12 7.87 -9.18
C ASP A 31 24.67 8.18 -9.53
N VAL A 32 23.79 8.17 -8.52
CA VAL A 32 22.36 8.47 -8.66
C VAL A 32 21.87 9.33 -7.51
N VAL A 33 21.19 10.44 -7.84
CA VAL A 33 20.50 11.31 -6.88
C VAL A 33 18.99 11.17 -7.06
N ILE A 34 18.29 10.83 -5.98
CA ILE A 34 16.83 10.67 -5.93
C ILE A 34 16.25 11.81 -5.12
N ILE A 35 15.34 12.57 -5.73
CA ILE A 35 14.64 13.68 -5.07
C ILE A 35 13.28 13.21 -4.57
N GLY A 36 13.12 13.17 -3.25
CA GLY A 36 11.89 12.81 -2.54
C GLY A 36 12.00 11.49 -1.78
N GLY A 37 11.83 11.55 -0.45
CA GLY A 37 11.88 10.40 0.46
C GLY A 37 10.54 9.67 0.60
N GLY A 38 9.71 9.67 -0.43
CA GLY A 38 8.42 8.98 -0.46
C GLY A 38 8.53 7.51 -0.88
N PHE A 39 7.38 6.84 -1.03
CA PHE A 39 7.29 5.44 -1.45
C PHE A 39 8.08 5.16 -2.73
N SER A 40 7.87 5.97 -3.77
CA SER A 40 8.56 5.79 -5.04
C SER A 40 10.07 6.01 -4.92
N GLY A 41 10.51 7.07 -4.24
CA GLY A 41 11.94 7.37 -4.11
C GLY A 41 12.70 6.31 -3.32
N ILE A 42 12.15 5.87 -2.18
CA ILE A 42 12.75 4.78 -1.38
C ILE A 42 12.68 3.45 -2.12
N ASN A 43 11.59 3.18 -2.83
CA ASN A 43 11.49 2.00 -3.70
C ASN A 43 12.60 2.01 -4.77
N THR A 44 12.82 3.14 -5.43
CA THR A 44 13.88 3.27 -6.44
C THR A 44 15.26 3.07 -5.82
N ALA A 45 15.55 3.68 -4.67
CA ALA A 45 16.83 3.49 -3.99
C ALA A 45 17.08 2.02 -3.62
N LEU A 46 16.04 1.32 -3.13
CA LEU A 46 16.11 -0.09 -2.80
C LEU A 46 16.38 -0.96 -4.03
N GLU A 47 15.66 -0.72 -5.13
CA GLU A 47 15.84 -1.46 -6.39
C GLU A 47 17.24 -1.28 -6.98
N LEU A 48 17.79 -0.06 -6.94
CA LEU A 48 19.17 0.21 -7.35
C LEU A 48 20.18 -0.56 -6.50
N ALA A 49 19.99 -0.53 -5.17
CA ALA A 49 20.85 -1.25 -4.24
C ALA A 49 20.79 -2.77 -4.45
N GLU A 50 19.61 -3.34 -4.73
CA GLU A 50 19.44 -4.76 -5.07
C GLU A 50 20.15 -5.15 -6.37
N GLN A 51 20.36 -4.19 -7.28
CA GLN A 51 21.11 -4.36 -8.53
C GLN A 51 22.61 -4.06 -8.38
N GLY A 52 23.09 -3.79 -7.16
CA GLY A 52 24.50 -3.51 -6.86
C GLY A 52 24.91 -2.05 -7.01
N ILE A 53 23.99 -1.16 -7.38
CA ILE A 53 24.24 0.29 -7.46
C ILE A 53 24.02 0.87 -6.06
N THR A 54 25.11 1.12 -5.34
CA THR A 54 25.06 1.48 -3.91
C THR A 54 25.49 2.91 -3.61
N ASN A 55 26.13 3.60 -4.57
CA ASN A 55 26.45 5.04 -4.46
C ASN A 55 25.23 5.90 -4.83
N VAL A 56 24.17 5.79 -4.02
CA VAL A 56 22.86 6.42 -4.25
C VAL A 56 22.54 7.37 -3.11
N VAL A 57 22.13 8.59 -3.45
CA VAL A 57 21.71 9.62 -2.49
C VAL A 57 20.21 9.86 -2.61
N VAL A 58 19.50 9.83 -1.49
CA VAL A 58 18.08 10.24 -1.41
C VAL A 58 17.98 11.56 -0.66
N LEU A 59 17.46 12.59 -1.32
CA LEU A 59 17.22 13.90 -0.72
C LEU A 59 15.74 14.07 -0.38
N GLU A 60 15.45 14.38 0.87
CA GLU A 60 14.11 14.67 1.37
C GLU A 60 14.14 15.97 2.17
N ALA A 61 13.26 16.91 1.81
CA ALA A 61 13.22 18.23 2.45
C ALA A 61 12.74 18.17 3.92
N ARG A 62 12.03 17.11 4.30
CA ARG A 62 11.51 16.91 5.66
C ARG A 62 11.97 15.57 6.24
N HIS A 63 11.08 14.60 6.32
CA HIS A 63 11.37 13.25 6.80
C HIS A 63 10.81 12.23 5.82
N LEU A 64 11.40 11.04 5.79
CA LEU A 64 10.96 9.97 4.91
C LEU A 64 9.47 9.69 5.12
N GLY A 65 8.72 9.64 4.03
CA GLY A 65 7.28 9.42 4.04
C GLY A 65 6.43 10.64 4.40
N TYR A 66 6.97 11.86 4.52
CA TYR A 66 6.19 13.05 4.94
C TYR A 66 4.92 13.32 4.11
N GLY A 67 5.00 13.11 2.79
CA GLY A 67 3.93 13.38 1.82
C GLY A 67 2.82 12.33 1.80
N GLY A 68 2.30 12.03 0.60
CA GLY A 68 1.20 11.07 0.42
C GLY A 68 1.48 9.66 0.96
N THR A 69 2.75 9.26 1.04
CA THR A 69 3.17 7.95 1.57
C THR A 69 2.86 7.76 3.05
N GLY A 70 3.07 8.79 3.89
CA GLY A 70 2.76 8.72 5.33
C GLY A 70 1.38 9.26 5.68
N ARG A 71 0.53 9.55 4.69
CA ARG A 71 -0.81 10.15 4.86
C ARG A 71 -1.92 9.39 4.11
N ASN A 72 -1.69 8.10 3.81
CA ASN A 72 -2.66 7.25 3.11
C ASN A 72 -3.47 6.35 4.07
N GLY A 73 -4.45 5.60 3.57
CA GLY A 73 -5.28 4.72 4.40
C GLY A 73 -4.62 3.40 4.83
N GLY A 74 -3.42 3.08 4.34
CA GLY A 74 -2.65 1.89 4.73
C GLY A 74 -3.15 0.59 4.11
N GLN A 75 -4.12 0.66 3.19
CA GLN A 75 -4.67 -0.54 2.58
C GLN A 75 -3.89 -0.96 1.32
N VAL A 76 -3.52 -2.23 1.27
CA VAL A 76 -3.05 -2.89 0.05
C VAL A 76 -4.25 -3.60 -0.58
N MET A 77 -4.97 -2.89 -1.45
CA MET A 77 -6.15 -3.43 -2.13
C MET A 77 -5.78 -3.91 -3.53
N ALA A 78 -6.35 -5.05 -3.94
CA ALA A 78 -6.23 -5.53 -5.31
C ALA A 78 -7.32 -4.91 -6.19
N GLY A 79 -6.97 -4.62 -7.44
CA GLY A 79 -7.88 -4.11 -8.46
C GLY A 79 -7.78 -2.60 -8.69
N ILE A 80 -8.80 -2.06 -9.35
CA ILE A 80 -8.90 -0.67 -9.77
C ILE A 80 -9.98 -0.01 -8.91
N GLY A 81 -9.66 1.10 -8.24
CA GLY A 81 -10.58 1.82 -7.35
C GLY A 81 -11.70 2.60 -8.05
N HIS A 82 -12.01 2.26 -9.29
CA HIS A 82 -12.95 2.98 -10.17
C HIS A 82 -13.86 2.01 -10.90
N ASP A 83 -14.92 2.54 -11.50
CA ASP A 83 -15.82 1.80 -12.37
C ASP A 83 -15.02 1.12 -13.49
N ILE A 84 -15.01 -0.22 -13.46
CA ILE A 84 -14.26 -1.07 -14.37
C ILE A 84 -14.69 -0.82 -15.82
N GLU A 85 -15.98 -0.57 -16.07
CA GLU A 85 -16.49 -0.31 -17.42
C GLU A 85 -16.06 1.07 -17.92
N ALA A 86 -16.02 2.07 -17.03
CA ALA A 86 -15.48 3.38 -17.37
C ALA A 86 -13.99 3.31 -17.72
N VAL A 87 -13.20 2.54 -16.96
CA VAL A 87 -11.78 2.35 -17.26
C VAL A 87 -11.59 1.59 -18.56
N LYS A 88 -12.31 0.49 -18.75
CA LYS A 88 -12.30 -0.31 -19.99
C LYS A 88 -12.62 0.52 -21.23
N LYS A 89 -13.52 1.50 -21.14
CA LYS A 89 -13.82 2.41 -22.25
C LYS A 89 -12.60 3.21 -22.72
N HIS A 90 -11.67 3.52 -21.81
CA HIS A 90 -10.47 4.31 -22.13
C HIS A 90 -9.28 3.44 -22.53
N VAL A 91 -9.06 2.30 -21.85
CA VAL A 91 -7.86 1.47 -22.04
C VAL A 91 -8.10 0.20 -22.85
N GLY A 92 -9.35 -0.06 -23.25
CA GLY A 92 -9.76 -1.29 -23.90
C GLY A 92 -9.64 -2.52 -23.00
N LYS A 93 -9.90 -3.70 -23.58
CA LYS A 93 -9.83 -4.98 -22.86
C LYS A 93 -8.39 -5.31 -22.43
N GLU A 94 -7.42 -5.18 -23.33
CA GLU A 94 -6.02 -5.51 -23.07
C GLU A 94 -5.37 -4.57 -22.04
N GLY A 95 -5.66 -3.27 -22.12
CA GLY A 95 -5.21 -2.31 -21.12
C GLY A 95 -5.81 -2.59 -19.75
N LEU A 96 -7.09 -3.00 -19.70
CA LEU A 96 -7.73 -3.40 -18.45
C LEU A 96 -7.04 -4.63 -17.84
N GLU A 97 -6.77 -5.67 -18.64
CA GLU A 97 -6.03 -6.86 -18.20
C GLU A 97 -4.63 -6.49 -17.68
N THR A 98 -3.95 -5.54 -18.33
CA THR A 98 -2.63 -5.04 -17.93
C THR A 98 -2.69 -4.32 -16.58
N LEU A 99 -3.67 -3.44 -16.37
CA LEU A 99 -3.87 -2.76 -15.09
C LEU A 99 -4.12 -3.75 -13.94
N PHE A 100 -4.91 -4.80 -14.18
CA PHE A 100 -5.12 -5.86 -13.19
C PHE A 100 -3.84 -6.64 -12.89
N LYS A 101 -3.00 -6.93 -13.90
CA LYS A 101 -1.70 -7.56 -13.67
C LYS A 101 -0.81 -6.67 -12.80
N ILE A 102 -0.68 -5.39 -13.14
CA ILE A 102 0.14 -4.42 -12.38
C ILE A 102 -0.35 -4.28 -10.93
N ALA A 103 -1.66 -4.16 -10.72
CA ALA A 103 -2.23 -4.05 -9.37
C ALA A 103 -1.90 -5.28 -8.51
N ASN A 104 -1.98 -6.48 -9.10
CA ASN A 104 -1.63 -7.72 -8.40
C ASN A 104 -0.12 -7.84 -8.13
N LEU A 105 0.74 -7.37 -9.06
CA LEU A 105 2.19 -7.35 -8.89
C LEU A 105 2.59 -6.48 -7.69
N GLY A 106 2.03 -5.27 -7.55
CA GLY A 106 2.35 -4.37 -6.44
C GLY A 106 2.08 -5.00 -5.07
N ALA A 107 0.94 -5.66 -4.90
CA ALA A 107 0.62 -6.37 -3.65
C ALA A 107 1.56 -7.57 -3.40
N GLY A 108 2.03 -8.23 -4.47
CA GLY A 108 3.04 -9.28 -4.39
C GLY A 108 4.38 -8.76 -3.87
N ILE A 109 4.88 -7.70 -4.48
CA ILE A 109 6.17 -7.05 -4.12
C ILE A 109 6.17 -6.62 -2.66
N ILE A 110 5.09 -6.00 -2.17
CA ILE A 110 4.99 -5.58 -0.76
C ILE A 110 5.13 -6.79 0.17
N ARG A 111 4.39 -7.88 -0.06
CA ARG A 111 4.48 -9.09 0.77
C ARG A 111 5.86 -9.73 0.71
N GLU A 112 6.45 -9.79 -0.48
CA GLU A 112 7.77 -10.36 -0.67
C GLU A 112 8.83 -9.57 0.11
N ARG A 113 8.81 -8.24 0.01
CA ARG A 113 9.78 -7.38 0.71
C ARG A 113 9.63 -7.39 2.21
N ILE A 114 8.39 -7.40 2.72
CA ILE A 114 8.15 -7.58 4.16
C ILE A 114 8.86 -8.85 4.66
N ARG A 115 8.72 -9.95 3.91
CA ARG A 115 9.39 -11.21 4.25
C ARG A 115 10.92 -11.14 4.07
N LYS A 116 11.39 -10.63 2.93
CA LYS A 116 12.82 -10.60 2.56
C LYS A 116 13.65 -9.78 3.55
N TYR A 117 13.12 -8.63 3.97
CA TYR A 117 13.82 -7.68 4.84
C TYR A 117 13.35 -7.72 6.29
N ASN A 118 12.44 -8.63 6.64
CA ASN A 118 11.86 -8.74 7.98
C ASN A 118 11.29 -7.39 8.49
N ILE A 119 10.51 -6.72 7.64
CA ILE A 119 9.95 -5.39 7.95
C ILE A 119 8.74 -5.55 8.87
N ASP A 120 8.76 -4.88 10.01
CA ASP A 120 7.62 -4.87 10.94
C ASP A 120 6.54 -3.88 10.49
N ALA A 121 5.75 -4.29 9.49
CA ALA A 121 4.80 -3.45 8.78
C ALA A 121 3.33 -3.52 9.28
N ASP A 122 3.06 -4.25 10.37
CA ASP A 122 1.67 -4.55 10.83
C ASP A 122 0.78 -5.14 9.71
N PHE A 123 1.38 -5.84 8.75
CA PHE A 123 0.66 -6.31 7.57
C PHE A 123 -0.30 -7.44 7.93
N VAL A 124 -1.59 -7.19 7.75
CA VAL A 124 -2.64 -8.19 7.90
C VAL A 124 -3.21 -8.55 6.53
N PRO A 125 -3.17 -9.83 6.11
CA PRO A 125 -3.67 -10.23 4.82
C PRO A 125 -5.20 -10.15 4.75
N GLY A 126 -5.69 -9.50 3.69
CA GLY A 126 -7.10 -9.39 3.37
C GLY A 126 -7.65 -7.99 3.61
N TYR A 127 -8.71 -7.66 2.87
CA TYR A 127 -9.49 -6.44 3.02
C TYR A 127 -10.95 -6.77 2.70
N GLY A 128 -11.87 -5.89 3.10
CA GLY A 128 -13.31 -6.08 2.89
C GLY A 128 -13.96 -4.83 2.36
N TYR A 129 -14.98 -5.02 1.52
CA TYR A 129 -15.94 -3.98 1.17
C TYR A 129 -17.18 -4.14 2.03
N LEU A 130 -17.70 -3.03 2.55
CA LEU A 130 -18.88 -3.00 3.41
C LEU A 130 -20.00 -2.18 2.76
N ALA A 131 -21.22 -2.67 2.87
CA ALA A 131 -22.43 -1.96 2.46
C ALA A 131 -23.23 -1.58 3.70
N TYR A 132 -23.61 -0.31 3.82
CA TYR A 132 -24.47 0.18 4.89
C TYR A 132 -25.95 0.23 4.48
N ASN A 133 -26.27 0.11 3.20
CA ASN A 133 -27.65 0.14 2.69
C ASN A 133 -27.88 -0.84 1.53
N GLN A 134 -29.15 -1.03 1.16
CA GLN A 134 -29.56 -1.96 0.10
C GLN A 134 -29.02 -1.60 -1.29
N ARG A 135 -28.87 -0.30 -1.59
CA ARG A 135 -28.30 0.15 -2.87
C ARG A 135 -26.84 -0.27 -2.97
N GLN A 136 -26.04 -0.03 -1.94
CA GLN A 136 -24.65 -0.45 -1.86
C GLN A 136 -24.51 -1.97 -1.87
N LEU A 137 -25.41 -2.69 -1.19
CA LEU A 137 -25.40 -4.15 -1.22
C LEU A 137 -25.57 -4.66 -2.66
N LYS A 138 -26.48 -4.09 -3.45
CA LYS A 138 -26.63 -4.41 -4.88
C LYS A 138 -25.33 -4.15 -5.65
N THR A 139 -24.67 -3.02 -5.40
CA THR A 139 -23.35 -2.70 -6.00
C THR A 139 -22.29 -3.73 -5.63
N LEU A 140 -22.14 -4.07 -4.35
CA LEU A 140 -21.16 -5.07 -3.91
C LEU A 140 -21.43 -6.46 -4.48
N ARG A 141 -22.70 -6.84 -4.66
CA ARG A 141 -23.08 -8.10 -5.33
C ARG A 141 -22.70 -8.10 -6.81
N GLN A 142 -22.79 -6.95 -7.47
CA GLN A 142 -22.35 -6.82 -8.85
C GLN A 142 -20.83 -6.93 -8.94
N TRP A 143 -20.09 -6.19 -8.11
CA TRP A 143 -18.63 -6.27 -8.03
C TRP A 143 -18.15 -7.69 -7.66
N GLU A 144 -18.85 -8.40 -6.77
CA GLU A 144 -18.54 -9.79 -6.45
C GLU A 144 -18.53 -10.68 -7.69
N LYS A 145 -19.55 -10.55 -8.56
CA LYS A 145 -19.64 -11.32 -9.80
C LYS A 145 -18.50 -10.96 -10.77
N GLU A 146 -18.23 -9.67 -10.92
CA GLU A 146 -17.17 -9.15 -11.79
C GLU A 146 -15.79 -9.61 -11.32
N PHE A 147 -15.49 -9.47 -10.03
CA PHE A 147 -14.23 -9.95 -9.47
C PHE A 147 -14.08 -11.47 -9.61
N LYS A 148 -15.14 -12.26 -9.38
CA LYS A 148 -15.13 -13.72 -9.61
C LYS A 148 -14.88 -14.10 -11.07
N ALA A 149 -15.37 -13.30 -12.01
CA ALA A 149 -15.15 -13.52 -13.44
C ALA A 149 -13.74 -13.08 -13.88
N ALA A 150 -13.25 -11.94 -13.39
CA ALA A 150 -11.97 -11.34 -13.77
C ALA A 150 -10.77 -11.98 -13.07
N THR A 151 -10.95 -12.51 -11.87
CA THR A 151 -9.88 -13.13 -11.10
C THR A 151 -10.12 -14.63 -10.96
N ARG A 152 -9.08 -15.45 -11.16
CA ARG A 152 -9.08 -16.88 -10.81
C ARG A 152 -9.04 -17.08 -9.28
N MET A 153 -9.56 -16.14 -8.49
CA MET A 153 -9.59 -16.20 -7.03
C MET A 153 -10.65 -17.18 -6.56
N LYS A 154 -10.22 -18.25 -5.88
CA LYS A 154 -11.11 -19.26 -5.29
C LYS A 154 -11.72 -18.86 -3.93
N ARG A 155 -11.42 -17.67 -3.39
CA ARG A 155 -11.86 -17.25 -2.04
C ARG A 155 -12.34 -15.79 -1.99
N SER A 156 -13.47 -15.51 -2.64
CA SER A 156 -14.32 -14.37 -2.27
C SER A 156 -15.50 -14.90 -1.46
N ASN A 157 -15.45 -14.72 -0.15
CA ASN A 157 -16.54 -15.09 0.73
C ASN A 157 -17.41 -13.85 0.99
N CYS A 158 -18.62 -13.82 0.44
CA CYS A 158 -19.62 -12.90 0.95
C CYS A 158 -20.05 -13.35 2.34
N ILE A 159 -19.78 -12.51 3.34
CA ILE A 159 -20.15 -12.78 4.72
C ILE A 159 -21.53 -12.14 4.95
N PRO A 160 -22.59 -12.91 5.26
CA PRO A 160 -23.89 -12.36 5.60
C PRO A 160 -23.81 -11.53 6.90
N GLU A 161 -24.68 -10.53 7.03
CA GLU A 161 -24.83 -9.63 8.18
C GLU A 161 -24.74 -10.34 9.53
N LYS A 162 -25.39 -11.50 9.67
CA LYS A 162 -25.42 -12.34 10.89
C LYS A 162 -24.05 -12.89 11.33
N ARG A 163 -23.00 -12.79 10.52
CA ARG A 163 -21.63 -13.24 10.82
C ARG A 163 -20.63 -12.08 10.97
N CYS A 164 -21.02 -10.83 10.70
CA CYS A 164 -20.13 -9.66 10.79
C CYS A 164 -19.65 -9.38 12.22
N SER A 165 -20.49 -9.60 13.24
CA SER A 165 -20.13 -9.40 14.66
C SER A 165 -18.88 -10.19 15.08
N ARG A 166 -18.63 -11.35 14.46
CA ARG A 166 -17.50 -12.23 14.74
C ARG A 166 -16.18 -11.75 14.13
N TRP A 167 -16.24 -10.80 13.19
CA TRP A 167 -15.07 -10.18 12.56
C TRP A 167 -14.64 -8.88 13.23
N TRP A 168 -15.57 -8.16 13.85
CA TRP A 168 -15.31 -6.90 14.55
C TRP A 168 -14.96 -7.07 16.04
N ALA A 169 -15.15 -8.28 16.58
CA ALA A 169 -14.68 -8.60 17.91
C ALA A 169 -13.14 -8.47 17.94
N PRO A 170 -12.55 -7.76 18.93
CA PRO A 170 -11.10 -7.72 19.08
C PRO A 170 -10.58 -9.16 19.09
N ARG A 171 -9.69 -9.51 18.16
CA ARG A 171 -8.97 -10.76 18.30
C ARG A 171 -8.13 -10.60 19.54
N SER A 172 -8.42 -11.38 20.58
CA SER A 172 -7.61 -11.43 21.78
C SER A 172 -6.15 -11.54 21.36
N THR A 173 -5.34 -10.56 21.73
CA THR A 173 -3.89 -10.58 21.59
C THR A 173 -3.36 -11.72 22.45
N ALA A 174 -3.36 -12.93 21.90
CA ALA A 174 -2.52 -14.00 22.40
C ALA A 174 -1.10 -13.69 21.91
N ALA A 175 -0.40 -12.90 22.72
CA ALA A 175 1.04 -12.77 22.63
C ALA A 175 1.68 -14.18 22.65
N ARG A 176 2.50 -14.46 21.65
CA ARG A 176 3.62 -15.39 21.72
C ARG A 176 4.76 -14.81 20.91
#